data_AF-A0A840PMC0-F1
#
_entry.id   AF-A0A840PMC0-F1
#
_cell.length_a   1.000
_cell.length_b   1.000
_cell.length_c   1.000
_cell.angle_alpha   90.00
_cell.angle_beta   90.00
_cell.angle_gamma   90.00
#
_symmetry.space_group_name_H-M   'P 1'
#
loop_
_entity.id
_entity.type
_entity.pdbx_description
1 polymer ?
#
loop_
_entity_poly.entity_id
_entity_poly.type
_entity_poly.pdbx_seq_one_letter_code
_entity_poly.pdbx_strand_id
1 'polypeptide(L)'
;MKPHAEVEEIWPGDGRVRVLGLVHGLDAEGGLESLGEWRAALVLREPAGPELDYPATVRGKRFELSVPIGDLIAPQAPDKGVWDLYLRAGDRRLRVGRRLDDIRDKASIMVFPAQLIPVDEGFVHVRPRYTVNENVSIDYWYGP
;
A
#
# COMPACT_ATOMS: atom_id res chain seq x y z
N MET A 1 11.46 -16.86 9.95
CA MET A 1 11.17 -15.50 9.44
C MET A 1 9.68 -15.23 9.65
N LYS A 2 9.27 -14.04 10.11
CA LYS A 2 7.84 -13.71 10.22
C LYS A 2 7.24 -13.51 8.82
N PRO A 3 6.01 -13.97 8.56
CA PRO A 3 5.27 -13.68 7.33
C PRO A 3 5.31 -12.20 6.95
N HIS A 4 5.61 -11.88 5.70
CA HIS A 4 5.54 -10.51 5.18
C HIS A 4 5.32 -10.47 3.68
N ALA A 5 4.80 -9.34 3.21
CA ALA A 5 4.66 -9.01 1.79
C ALA A 5 5.75 -8.00 1.42
N GLU A 6 6.66 -8.45 0.57
CA GLU A 6 7.86 -7.76 0.13
C GLU A 6 7.59 -7.11 -1.23
N VAL A 7 7.66 -5.79 -1.32
CA VAL A 7 7.43 -5.04 -2.55
C VAL A 7 8.66 -5.06 -3.42
N GLU A 8 8.46 -5.38 -4.69
CA GLU A 8 9.49 -5.27 -5.73
C GLU A 8 9.33 -3.96 -6.50
N GLU A 9 8.07 -3.59 -6.83
CA GLU A 9 7.75 -2.44 -7.66
C GLU A 9 6.53 -1.67 -7.13
N ILE A 10 6.60 -0.33 -7.22
CA ILE A 10 5.48 0.58 -6.97
C ILE A 10 5.37 1.52 -8.17
N TRP A 11 4.21 1.52 -8.82
CA TRP A 11 3.90 2.37 -9.97
C TRP A 11 2.77 3.34 -9.62
N PRO A 12 3.08 4.58 -9.22
CA PRO A 12 2.11 5.66 -9.19
C PRO A 12 1.88 6.19 -10.62
N GLY A 13 0.63 6.16 -11.09
CA GLY A 13 0.25 6.68 -12.40
C GLY A 13 -1.19 6.33 -12.75
N ASP A 14 -1.74 7.00 -13.76
CA ASP A 14 -3.07 6.72 -14.32
C ASP A 14 -4.22 6.74 -13.30
N GLY A 15 -4.09 7.59 -12.26
CA GLY A 15 -5.08 7.68 -11.19
C GLY A 15 -5.05 6.47 -10.24
N ARG A 16 -3.96 5.70 -10.23
CA ARG A 16 -3.82 4.50 -9.41
C ARG A 16 -2.42 4.38 -8.79
N VAL A 17 -2.33 3.61 -7.71
CA VAL A 17 -1.07 3.09 -7.19
C VAL A 17 -1.09 1.59 -7.41
N ARG A 18 -0.22 1.09 -8.29
CA ARG A 18 -0.02 -0.35 -8.52
C ARG A 18 1.18 -0.82 -7.71
N VAL A 19 1.05 -1.97 -7.07
CA VAL A 19 2.12 -2.58 -6.26
C VAL A 19 2.26 -4.03 -6.65
N LEU A 20 3.50 -4.43 -6.93
CA LEU A 20 3.88 -5.81 -7.20
C LEU A 20 4.93 -6.26 -6.19
N GLY A 21 4.91 -7.55 -5.85
CA GLY A 21 5.90 -8.11 -4.95
C GLY A 21 5.72 -9.58 -4.65
N LEU A 22 6.36 -10.02 -3.57
CA LEU A 22 6.42 -11.41 -3.15
C LEU A 22 5.93 -11.58 -1.71
N VAL A 23 5.24 -12.68 -1.44
CA VAL A 23 4.90 -13.12 -0.09
C VAL A 23 5.98 -14.09 0.41
N HIS A 24 6.52 -13.80 1.59
CA HIS A 24 7.56 -14.58 2.25
C HIS A 24 7.11 -15.10 3.61
N GLY A 25 7.70 -16.21 4.04
CA GLY A 25 7.52 -16.76 5.39
C GLY A 25 6.15 -17.39 5.65
N LEU A 26 5.34 -17.62 4.61
CA LEU A 26 4.11 -18.40 4.67
C LEU A 26 4.30 -19.71 3.90
N ASP A 27 4.59 -20.77 4.64
CA ASP A 27 4.56 -22.15 4.16
C ASP A 27 3.28 -22.79 4.69
N ALA A 28 2.15 -22.51 4.03
CA ALA A 28 0.86 -23.10 4.38
C ALA A 28 0.72 -24.49 3.74
N GLU A 29 0.13 -25.45 4.46
CA GLU A 29 -0.35 -26.69 3.82
C GLU A 29 -1.36 -26.32 2.71
N GLY A 30 -1.06 -26.74 1.47
CA GLY A 30 -1.84 -26.33 0.29
C GLY A 30 -1.43 -24.99 -0.34
N GLY A 31 -0.40 -24.30 0.16
CA GLY A 31 0.14 -23.07 -0.44
C GLY A 31 -0.69 -21.81 -0.13
N LEU A 32 -0.28 -20.65 -0.67
CA LEU A 32 -0.98 -19.37 -0.41
C LEU A 32 -2.41 -19.34 -0.94
N GLU A 33 -2.74 -20.23 -1.87
CA GLU A 33 -4.06 -20.36 -2.49
C GLU A 33 -5.08 -20.97 -1.52
N SER A 34 -4.63 -21.77 -0.53
CA SER A 34 -5.52 -22.36 0.49
C SER A 34 -6.00 -21.35 1.54
N LEU A 35 -5.39 -20.16 1.60
CA LEU A 35 -5.75 -19.09 2.54
C LEU A 35 -7.00 -18.29 2.10
N GLY A 36 -7.54 -18.58 0.91
CA GLY A 36 -8.72 -17.93 0.36
C GLY A 36 -8.40 -16.69 -0.47
N GLU A 37 -9.39 -15.82 -0.63
CA GLU A 37 -9.26 -14.63 -1.46
C GLU A 37 -8.35 -13.59 -0.81
N TRP A 38 -7.33 -13.18 -1.58
CA TRP A 38 -6.41 -12.14 -1.16
C TRP A 38 -6.97 -10.74 -1.46
N ARG A 39 -6.77 -9.83 -0.52
CA ARG A 39 -7.19 -8.44 -0.62
C ARG A 39 -6.09 -7.49 -0.17
N ALA A 40 -6.05 -6.31 -0.77
CA ALA A 40 -5.29 -5.19 -0.29
C ALA A 40 -6.16 -4.40 0.70
N ALA A 41 -5.69 -4.25 1.93
CA ALA A 41 -6.35 -3.45 2.96
C ALA A 41 -5.54 -2.17 3.19
N LEU A 42 -6.17 -1.02 3.00
CA LEU A 42 -5.59 0.29 3.31
C LEU A 42 -6.25 0.84 4.56
N VAL A 43 -5.48 1.05 5.61
CA VAL A 43 -5.97 1.61 6.89
C VAL A 43 -5.59 3.08 6.96
N LEU A 44 -6.57 3.96 7.12
CA LEU A 44 -6.29 5.36 7.40
C LEU A 44 -5.77 5.47 8.84
N ARG A 45 -4.45 5.62 8.97
CA ARG A 45 -3.73 5.64 10.25
C ARG A 45 -3.75 7.02 10.88
N GLU A 46 -3.59 8.04 10.05
CA GLU A 46 -3.55 9.43 10.49
C GLU A 46 -4.36 10.29 9.51
N PRO A 47 -5.44 10.96 9.96
CA PRO A 47 -6.12 10.70 11.24
C PRO A 47 -6.53 9.23 11.36
N ALA A 48 -6.85 8.73 12.56
CA ALA A 48 -7.43 7.39 12.65
C ALA A 48 -8.78 7.36 11.92
N GLY A 49 -8.97 6.43 10.99
CA GLY A 49 -10.14 6.42 10.12
C GLY A 49 -10.48 5.05 9.54
N PRO A 50 -11.18 5.02 8.39
CA PRO A 50 -11.70 3.78 7.82
C PRO A 50 -10.60 2.87 7.26
N GLU A 51 -11.00 1.64 6.98
CA GLU A 51 -10.24 0.69 6.16
C GLU A 51 -10.91 0.56 4.79
N LEU A 52 -10.10 0.59 3.73
CA LEU A 52 -10.54 0.34 2.36
C LEU A 52 -9.99 -1.00 1.85
N ASP A 53 -10.78 -1.68 1.04
CA ASP A 53 -10.50 -3.06 0.63
C ASP A 53 -10.59 -3.26 -0.87
N TYR A 54 -9.47 -3.64 -1.48
CA TYR A 54 -9.36 -3.90 -2.91
C TYR A 54 -8.98 -5.36 -3.19
N PRO A 55 -9.37 -5.91 -4.35
CA PRO A 55 -8.85 -7.20 -4.79
C PRO A 55 -7.31 -7.17 -4.88
N ALA A 56 -6.67 -8.25 -4.44
CA ALA A 56 -5.27 -8.50 -4.70
C ALA A 56 -5.14 -9.89 -5.35
N THR A 57 -4.38 -9.98 -6.43
CA THR A 57 -4.11 -11.28 -7.06
C THR A 57 -2.86 -11.85 -6.43
N VAL A 58 -2.92 -13.10 -5.96
CA VAL A 58 -1.74 -13.85 -5.53
C VAL A 58 -1.63 -15.12 -6.38
N ARG A 59 -0.47 -15.33 -7.00
CA ARG A 59 -0.15 -16.53 -7.81
C ARG A 59 1.22 -17.06 -7.42
N GLY A 60 1.27 -18.29 -6.90
CA GLY A 60 2.48 -18.78 -6.25
C GLY A 60 2.84 -17.88 -5.07
N LYS A 61 4.00 -17.21 -5.11
CA LYS A 61 4.41 -16.20 -4.12
C LYS A 61 4.18 -14.76 -4.59
N ARG A 62 3.89 -14.53 -5.87
CA ARG A 62 3.75 -13.18 -6.42
C ARG A 62 2.41 -12.59 -6.07
N PHE A 63 2.38 -11.33 -5.68
CA PHE A 63 1.16 -10.56 -5.52
C PHE A 63 1.15 -9.33 -6.44
N GLU A 64 -0.04 -8.95 -6.89
CA GLU A 64 -0.32 -7.68 -7.55
C GLU A 64 -1.59 -7.07 -6.95
N LEU A 65 -1.56 -5.77 -6.69
CA LEU A 65 -2.71 -4.99 -6.25
C LEU A 65 -2.71 -3.61 -6.92
N SER A 66 -3.88 -3.01 -7.01
CA SER A 66 -4.02 -1.67 -7.57
C SER A 66 -5.13 -0.87 -6.89
N VAL A 67 -4.76 0.31 -6.39
CA VAL A 67 -5.62 1.18 -5.58
C VAL A 67 -5.92 2.46 -6.37
N PRO A 68 -7.19 2.83 -6.60
CA PRO A 68 -7.55 4.13 -7.16
C PRO A 68 -7.20 5.27 -6.18
N ILE A 69 -6.57 6.34 -6.66
CA ILE A 69 -6.18 7.45 -5.77
C ILE A 69 -7.36 8.29 -5.29
N GLY A 70 -8.45 8.33 -6.05
CA GLY A 70 -9.67 9.09 -5.69
C GLY A 70 -10.32 8.59 -4.40
N ASP A 71 -10.25 7.28 -4.16
CA ASP A 71 -10.82 6.66 -2.96
C ASP A 71 -10.02 6.98 -1.70
N LEU A 72 -8.76 7.42 -1.85
CA LEU A 72 -7.87 7.75 -0.73
C LEU A 72 -8.11 9.15 -0.17
N ILE A 73 -8.96 9.94 -0.83
CA ILE A 73 -9.45 11.22 -0.32
C ILE A 73 -10.57 10.91 0.68
N ALA A 74 -10.26 10.97 1.97
CA ALA A 74 -11.27 10.79 3.01
C ALA A 74 -12.10 12.09 3.16
N PRO A 75 -13.41 12.11 2.82
CA PRO A 75 -14.19 13.35 2.72
C PRO A 75 -14.33 14.14 4.04
N GLN A 76 -14.17 13.45 5.17
CA GLN A 76 -14.35 13.99 6.52
C GLN A 76 -13.00 14.23 7.24
N ALA A 77 -11.89 14.00 6.55
CA ALA A 77 -10.57 13.97 7.15
C ALA A 77 -9.85 15.31 6.98
N PRO A 78 -8.82 15.60 7.79
CA PRO A 78 -7.96 16.77 7.63
C PRO A 78 -7.36 16.86 6.22
N ASP A 79 -6.81 18.04 5.91
CA ASP A 79 -6.09 18.38 4.68
C ASP A 79 -4.89 17.47 4.36
N LYS A 80 -4.62 16.45 5.16
CA LYS A 80 -3.65 15.40 4.90
C LYS A 80 -4.01 14.10 5.62
N GLY A 81 -3.50 13.00 5.12
CA GLY A 81 -3.55 11.74 5.83
C GLY A 81 -2.61 10.67 5.30
N VAL A 82 -2.52 9.56 6.04
CA VAL A 82 -1.59 8.46 5.79
C VAL A 82 -2.33 7.13 5.83
N TRP A 83 -2.31 6.43 4.70
CA TRP A 83 -2.85 5.09 4.54
C TRP A 83 -1.75 4.04 4.67
N ASP A 84 -1.95 3.09 5.57
CA ASP A 84 -1.08 1.93 5.74
C ASP A 84 -1.58 0.76 4.88
N LEU A 85 -0.75 0.30 3.95
CA LEU A 85 -1.03 -0.83 3.06
C LEU A 85 -0.73 -2.22 3.69
N TYR A 86 -1.71 -3.10 3.63
CA TYR A 86 -1.61 -4.50 4.03
C TYR A 86 -2.10 -5.43 2.92
N LEU A 87 -1.58 -6.65 2.92
CA LEU A 87 -2.12 -7.77 2.16
C LEU A 87 -2.82 -8.72 3.15
N ARG A 88 -4.06 -9.12 2.90
CA ARG A 88 -4.86 -9.98 3.80
C ARG A 88 -5.53 -11.15 3.09
N ALA A 89 -5.62 -12.28 3.77
CA ALA A 89 -6.40 -13.46 3.37
C ALA A 89 -6.71 -14.31 4.61
N GLY A 90 -7.97 -14.73 4.80
CA GLY A 90 -8.40 -15.41 6.01
C GLY A 90 -8.08 -14.61 7.28
N ASP A 91 -7.35 -15.21 8.21
CA ASP A 91 -6.83 -14.59 9.44
C ASP A 91 -5.46 -13.91 9.26
N ARG A 92 -4.85 -14.02 8.07
CA ARG A 92 -3.53 -13.46 7.77
C ARG A 92 -3.65 -12.00 7.39
N ARG A 93 -2.79 -11.18 7.98
CA ARG A 93 -2.62 -9.76 7.67
C ARG A 93 -1.14 -9.42 7.64
N LEU A 94 -0.62 -9.10 6.46
CA LEU A 94 0.79 -8.84 6.20
C LEU A 94 0.98 -7.35 5.90
N ARG A 95 1.82 -6.66 6.68
CA ARG A 95 2.21 -5.29 6.35
C ARG A 95 3.08 -5.34 5.09
N VAL A 96 2.71 -4.56 4.09
CA VAL A 96 3.45 -4.46 2.84
C VAL A 96 4.67 -3.56 3.06
N GLY A 97 5.86 -4.01 2.68
CA GLY A 97 7.12 -3.30 2.90
C GLY A 97 8.24 -3.83 2.02
N ARG A 98 9.47 -3.35 2.22
CA ARG A 98 10.66 -3.84 1.49
C ARG A 98 11.87 -3.81 2.43
N ARG A 99 12.27 -4.98 2.94
CA ARG A 99 13.29 -5.18 3.99
C ARG A 99 14.38 -6.19 3.63
N LEU A 100 14.21 -6.95 2.54
CA LEU A 100 15.09 -8.04 2.10
C LEU A 100 16.06 -7.60 1.00
N ASP A 101 16.10 -6.32 0.67
CA ASP A 101 17.17 -5.76 -0.15
C ASP A 101 18.30 -5.18 0.73
N ASP A 102 19.40 -4.79 0.08
CA ASP A 102 20.55 -4.18 0.75
C ASP A 102 20.42 -2.65 0.89
N ILE A 103 19.23 -2.09 0.66
CA ILE A 103 19.00 -0.64 0.66
C ILE A 103 18.42 -0.23 2.01
N ARG A 104 19.15 0.59 2.78
CA ARG A 104 18.67 1.12 4.06
C ARG A 104 18.15 2.54 3.91
N ASP A 105 17.35 2.96 4.88
CA ASP A 105 16.81 4.32 4.99
C ASP A 105 16.02 4.76 3.73
N LYS A 106 15.23 3.83 3.17
CA LYS A 106 14.44 4.07 1.95
C LYS A 106 13.54 5.31 2.03
N ALA A 107 13.10 5.68 3.23
CA ALA A 107 12.27 6.86 3.45
C ALA A 107 12.98 8.18 3.08
N SER A 108 14.32 8.24 3.13
CA SER A 108 15.10 9.43 2.79
C SER A 108 15.59 9.45 1.33
N ILE A 109 15.68 8.28 0.67
CA ILE A 109 16.26 8.16 -0.68
C ILE A 109 15.28 7.76 -1.79
N MET A 110 14.15 7.11 -1.47
CA MET A 110 13.15 6.71 -2.46
C MET A 110 11.98 7.68 -2.48
N VAL A 111 11.95 8.53 -3.52
CA VAL A 111 10.87 9.49 -3.74
C VAL A 111 10.04 9.03 -4.93
N PHE A 112 8.76 8.77 -4.70
CA PHE A 112 7.78 8.52 -5.75
C PHE A 112 7.17 9.85 -6.23
N PRO A 113 6.84 9.99 -7.53
CA PRO A 113 6.08 11.15 -7.97
C PRO A 113 4.68 11.15 -7.33
N ALA A 114 4.22 12.33 -6.89
CA ALA A 114 2.84 12.51 -6.48
C ALA A 114 1.92 12.53 -7.70
N GLN A 115 0.73 11.96 -7.57
CA GLN A 115 -0.37 12.14 -8.51
C GLN A 115 -1.29 13.25 -8.01
N LEU A 116 -1.86 14.00 -8.93
CA LEU A 116 -2.70 15.16 -8.61
C LEU A 116 -4.16 14.85 -8.95
N ILE A 117 -5.05 15.15 -8.01
CA ILE A 117 -6.50 15.09 -8.19
C ILE A 117 -7.01 16.54 -8.12
N PRO A 118 -7.55 17.09 -9.21
CA PRO A 118 -8.13 18.44 -9.18
C PRO A 118 -9.29 18.52 -8.19
N VAL A 119 -9.33 19.59 -7.41
CA VAL A 119 -10.46 19.98 -6.55
C VAL A 119 -10.80 21.45 -6.81
N ASP A 120 -11.91 21.94 -6.26
CA ASP A 120 -12.40 23.30 -6.52
C ASP A 120 -11.33 24.38 -6.26
N GLU A 121 -10.54 24.21 -5.18
CA GLU A 121 -9.42 25.07 -4.82
C GLU A 121 -8.12 24.26 -4.75
N GLY A 122 -7.46 24.06 -5.89
CA GLY A 122 -6.12 23.45 -5.99
C GLY A 122 -6.13 21.96 -6.29
N PHE A 123 -5.23 21.21 -5.65
CA PHE A 123 -5.06 19.77 -5.88
C PHE A 123 -4.97 18.99 -4.58
N VAL A 124 -5.50 17.77 -4.60
CA VAL A 124 -5.06 16.73 -3.67
C VAL A 124 -3.91 15.97 -4.29
N HIS A 125 -2.79 15.97 -3.60
CA HIS A 125 -1.60 15.19 -3.94
C HIS A 125 -1.71 13.83 -3.27
N VAL A 126 -1.44 12.76 -4.02
CA VAL A 126 -1.42 11.38 -3.50
C VAL A 126 -0.12 10.71 -3.88
N ARG A 127 0.61 10.19 -2.89
CA ARG A 127 1.97 9.67 -3.12
C ARG A 127 2.29 8.44 -2.25
N PRO A 128 2.78 7.34 -2.84
CA PRO A 128 3.38 6.25 -2.09
C PRO A 128 4.68 6.69 -1.41
N ARG A 129 5.02 6.07 -0.28
CA ARG A 129 6.33 6.23 0.35
C ARG A 129 6.72 5.00 1.15
N TYR A 130 8.02 4.88 1.40
CA TYR A 130 8.50 4.01 2.48
C TYR A 130 8.44 4.76 3.82
N THR A 131 8.09 4.03 4.87
CA THR A 131 8.17 4.48 6.26
C THR A 131 9.57 4.22 6.83
N VAL A 132 9.86 4.74 8.02
CA VAL A 132 11.11 4.44 8.76
C VAL A 132 11.31 2.95 9.05
N ASN A 133 10.23 2.17 9.08
CA ASN A 133 10.24 0.72 9.26
C ASN A 133 10.21 -0.03 7.91
N GLU A 134 10.48 0.69 6.82
CA GLU A 134 10.50 0.21 5.44
C GLU A 134 9.16 -0.42 4.98
N ASN A 135 8.06 -0.08 5.64
CA ASN A 135 6.72 -0.40 5.16
C ASN A 135 6.27 0.61 4.11
N VAL A 136 5.36 0.19 3.22
CA VAL A 136 4.71 1.08 2.26
C VAL A 136 3.50 1.75 2.90
N SER A 137 3.46 3.08 2.83
CA SER A 137 2.25 3.86 3.11
C SER A 137 1.94 4.76 1.91
N ILE A 138 0.71 5.25 1.83
CA ILE A 138 0.29 6.22 0.82
C ILE A 138 -0.17 7.47 1.56
N ASP A 139 0.50 8.59 1.31
CA ASP A 139 0.11 9.87 1.86
C ASP A 139 -0.86 10.55 0.89
N TYR A 140 -1.81 11.32 1.42
CA TYR A 140 -2.49 12.36 0.68
C TYR A 140 -2.34 13.70 1.40
N TRP A 141 -2.34 14.80 0.65
CA TRP A 141 -2.42 16.15 1.22
C TRP A 141 -2.98 17.15 0.21
N TYR A 142 -3.65 18.19 0.69
CA TYR A 142 -4.13 19.31 -0.09
C TYR A 142 -3.00 20.33 -0.27
N GLY A 143 -2.92 20.91 -1.45
CA GLY A 143 -1.93 21.94 -1.75
C GLY A 143 -2.16 22.58 -3.12
N PRO A 144 -1.41 23.66 -3.40
CA PRO A 144 -1.37 24.24 -4.75
C PRO A 144 -0.77 23.26 -5.77
#